data_AF-A0A662HSP6-F1
#
_entry.id   AF-A0A662HSP6-F1
#
_cell.length_a   1.000
_cell.length_b   1.000
_cell.length_c   1.000
_cell.angle_alpha   90.00
_cell.angle_beta   90.00
_cell.angle_gamma   90.00
#
_symmetry.space_group_name_H-M   'P 1'
#
loop_
_entity.id
_entity.type
_entity.pdbx_description
1 polymer ?
#
loop_
_entity_poly.entity_id
_entity_poly.type
_entity_poly.pdbx_seq_one_letter_code
_entity_poly.pdbx_strand_id
1 'polypeptide(L)'
;MDAYHSLTFRRDINIRSKRRNIQVKAMKEDKSKRKLGIRGNSVFHSSELFVIDWLPASFVVKRGIEWLKSYFDSYSLVGNYVVYHNPTSWKGVYYSSNEFPPVAEWEFDPLSRVLSEAEARGLAVLI
;
A
#
# COMPACT_ATOMS: atom_id res chain seq x y z
N MET A 1 20.89 -1.90 -24.21
CA MET A 1 20.50 -0.72 -23.41
C MET A 1 19.49 0.14 -24.15
N ASP A 2 18.20 0.12 -23.81
CA ASP A 2 17.26 -0.98 -23.99
C ASP A 2 15.88 -0.34 -24.24
N ALA A 3 15.22 -0.75 -25.31
CA ALA A 3 13.86 -0.30 -25.67
C ALA A 3 12.83 -0.52 -24.54
N TYR A 4 13.15 -1.37 -23.55
CA TYR A 4 12.35 -1.60 -22.35
C TYR A 4 12.24 -0.38 -21.43
N HIS A 5 13.30 0.41 -21.26
CA HIS A 5 13.27 1.61 -20.42
C HIS A 5 12.44 2.74 -21.03
N SER A 6 12.39 2.85 -22.36
CA SER A 6 11.59 3.87 -23.04
C SER A 6 10.09 3.52 -23.05
N LEU A 7 9.74 2.22 -23.06
CA LEU A 7 8.36 1.75 -23.02
C LEU A 7 7.71 1.89 -21.63
N THR A 8 8.46 1.64 -20.55
CA THR A 8 7.97 1.87 -19.17
C THR A 8 7.79 3.35 -18.89
N PHE A 9 8.75 4.20 -19.27
CA PHE A 9 8.64 5.65 -19.09
C PHE A 9 7.46 6.26 -19.87
N ARG A 10 7.21 5.80 -21.10
CA ARG A 10 6.03 6.22 -21.89
C ARG A 10 4.70 5.75 -21.29
N ARG A 11 4.66 4.55 -20.67
CA ARG A 11 3.49 4.08 -19.92
C ARG A 11 3.22 4.95 -18.69
N ASP A 12 4.24 5.30 -17.92
CA ASP A 12 4.09 6.11 -16.71
C ASP A 12 3.59 7.54 -17.00
N ILE A 13 4.08 8.17 -18.08
CA ILE A 13 3.60 9.48 -18.52
C ILE A 13 2.13 9.40 -18.94
N ASN A 14 1.75 8.36 -19.70
CA ASN A 14 0.36 8.16 -20.13
C ASN A 14 -0.58 7.93 -18.94
N ILE A 15 -0.16 7.18 -17.93
CA ILE A 15 -0.93 6.96 -16.70
C ILE A 15 -1.09 8.27 -15.92
N ARG A 16 -0.01 9.05 -15.75
CA ARG A 16 -0.06 10.36 -15.07
C ARG A 16 -0.96 11.37 -15.80
N SER A 17 -0.89 11.41 -17.13
CA SER A 17 -1.73 12.27 -17.97
C SER A 17 -3.22 11.89 -17.84
N LYS A 18 -3.53 10.60 -17.91
CA LYS A 18 -4.91 10.08 -17.76
C LYS A 18 -5.46 10.39 -16.36
N ARG A 19 -4.64 10.29 -15.31
CA ARG A 19 -5.00 10.64 -13.92
C ARG A 19 -5.30 12.14 -13.76
N ARG A 20 -4.48 13.02 -14.33
CA ARG A 20 -4.75 14.48 -14.33
C ARG A 20 -6.09 14.82 -14.98
N ASN A 21 -6.42 14.18 -16.11
CA ASN A 21 -7.68 14.45 -16.80
C ASN A 21 -8.91 14.02 -15.99
N ILE A 22 -8.84 12.89 -15.28
CA ILE A 22 -9.92 12.42 -14.40
C ILE A 22 -10.11 13.39 -13.24
N GLN A 23 -9.02 13.82 -12.59
CA GLN A 23 -9.07 14.76 -11.46
C GLN A 23 -9.63 16.12 -11.88
N VAL A 24 -9.21 16.66 -13.03
CA VAL A 24 -9.72 17.94 -13.55
C VAL A 24 -11.19 17.84 -13.92
N LYS A 25 -11.66 16.70 -14.45
CA LYS A 25 -13.07 16.49 -14.77
C LYS A 25 -13.93 16.45 -13.50
N ALA A 26 -13.49 15.73 -12.47
CA ALA A 26 -14.16 15.69 -11.16
C ALA A 26 -14.24 17.08 -10.49
N MET A 27 -13.15 17.86 -10.55
CA MET A 27 -13.15 19.23 -10.01
C MET A 27 -14.09 20.19 -10.74
N LYS A 28 -14.24 20.05 -12.07
CA LYS A 28 -15.17 20.86 -12.86
C LYS A 28 -16.64 20.50 -12.56
N GLU A 29 -16.94 19.21 -12.40
CA GLU A 29 -18.27 18.74 -12.00
C GLU A 29 -18.66 19.24 -10.60
N ASP A 30 -17.73 19.24 -9.64
CA ASP A 30 -17.96 19.78 -8.29
C ASP A 30 -18.22 21.30 -8.32
N LYS A 31 -17.43 22.06 -9.08
CA LYS A 31 -17.67 23.51 -9.27
C LYS A 31 -19.02 23.81 -9.92
N SER A 32 -19.47 22.97 -10.85
CA SER A 32 -20.77 23.11 -11.49
C SER A 32 -21.92 22.85 -10.52
N LYS A 33 -21.80 21.84 -9.65
CA LYS A 33 -22.81 21.52 -8.63
C LYS A 33 -22.91 22.58 -7.54
N ARG A 34 -21.77 23.19 -7.13
CA ARG A 34 -21.75 24.31 -6.17
C ARG A 34 -22.43 25.57 -6.71
N LYS A 35 -22.34 25.84 -8.02
CA LYS A 35 -23.05 26.97 -8.66
C LYS A 35 -24.57 26.80 -8.73
N LEU A 36 -25.07 25.56 -8.64
CA LEU A 36 -26.50 25.25 -8.75
C LEU A 36 -27.27 25.31 -7.43
N GLY A 37 -26.63 25.73 -6.32
CA GLY A 37 -27.33 25.92 -5.04
C GLY A 37 -27.93 24.64 -4.43
N ILE A 38 -27.61 23.46 -4.99
CA ILE A 38 -28.03 22.17 -4.47
C ILE A 38 -27.22 21.91 -3.20
N ARG A 39 -27.72 22.38 -2.06
CA ARG A 39 -27.34 21.87 -0.73
C ARG A 39 -27.99 20.49 -0.57
N GLY A 40 -27.54 19.54 -1.37
CA GLY A 40 -27.65 18.15 -0.99
C GLY A 40 -26.73 17.98 0.22
N ASN A 41 -27.18 17.25 1.23
CA ASN A 41 -26.29 16.54 2.12
C ASN A 41 -25.48 15.56 1.26
N SER A 42 -24.50 16.08 0.52
CA SER A 42 -23.47 15.27 -0.09
C SER A 42 -22.56 14.88 1.05
N VAL A 43 -22.98 13.85 1.78
CA VAL A 43 -22.03 12.88 2.30
C VAL A 43 -21.32 12.36 1.05
N PHE A 44 -20.30 13.09 0.62
CA PHE A 44 -19.27 12.52 -0.23
C PHE A 44 -18.64 11.44 0.66
N HIS A 45 -19.18 10.23 0.62
CA HIS A 45 -18.30 9.09 0.64
C HIS A 45 -17.45 9.27 -0.62
N SER A 46 -16.33 9.97 -0.50
CA SER A 46 -15.20 9.60 -1.32
C SER A 46 -15.07 8.12 -1.06
N SER A 47 -15.41 7.29 -2.04
CA SER A 47 -14.98 5.90 -2.03
C SER A 47 -13.48 5.98 -1.80
N GLU A 48 -13.03 5.77 -0.56
CA GLU A 48 -11.61 5.74 -0.24
C GLU A 48 -11.03 4.73 -1.22
N LEU A 49 -10.14 5.22 -2.09
CA LEU A 49 -9.54 4.35 -3.07
C LEU A 49 -8.72 3.33 -2.27
N PHE A 50 -9.15 2.08 -2.27
CA PHE A 50 -8.38 0.99 -1.67
C PHE A 50 -7.20 0.70 -2.58
N VAL A 51 -6.03 1.18 -2.18
CA VAL A 51 -4.76 0.83 -2.79
C VAL A 51 -4.09 -0.15 -1.84
N ILE A 52 -3.97 -1.39 -2.33
CA ILE A 52 -3.50 -2.55 -1.59
C ILE A 52 -2.24 -3.08 -2.27
N ASP A 53 -1.27 -3.49 -1.47
CA ASP A 53 -0.10 -4.24 -1.93
C ASP A 53 0.09 -5.51 -1.08
N TRP A 54 0.75 -6.51 -1.67
CA TRP A 54 1.04 -7.78 -1.01
C TRP A 54 2.48 -7.74 -0.48
N LEU A 55 2.63 -7.90 0.83
CA LEU A 55 3.92 -7.97 1.52
C LEU A 55 4.18 -9.41 1.98
N PRO A 56 4.98 -10.21 1.24
CA PRO A 56 5.34 -11.54 1.69
C PRO A 56 6.13 -11.50 3.00
N ALA A 57 5.68 -12.27 4.00
CA ALA A 57 6.33 -12.38 5.30
C ALA A 57 7.82 -12.76 5.18
N SER A 58 8.14 -13.66 4.25
CA SER A 58 9.52 -14.07 3.98
C SER A 58 10.43 -12.92 3.49
N PHE A 59 9.89 -11.87 2.87
CA PHE A 59 10.68 -10.72 2.42
C PHE A 59 11.07 -9.83 3.60
N VAL A 60 10.18 -9.68 4.58
CA VAL A 60 10.46 -8.93 5.81
C VAL A 60 11.66 -9.53 6.54
N VAL A 61 11.68 -10.86 6.70
CA VAL A 61 12.81 -11.56 7.33
C VAL A 61 14.09 -11.44 6.49
N LYS A 62 14.02 -11.76 5.18
CA LYS A 62 15.21 -11.82 4.33
C LYS A 62 15.87 -10.46 4.08
N ARG A 63 15.10 -9.38 4.09
CA ARG A 63 15.59 -8.03 3.77
C ARG A 63 15.79 -7.14 5.00
N GLY A 64 15.27 -7.56 6.14
CA GLY A 64 15.46 -6.89 7.42
C GLY A 64 14.60 -5.63 7.60
N ILE A 65 14.76 -5.03 8.78
CA ILE A 65 13.89 -3.95 9.26
C ILE A 65 14.07 -2.63 8.49
N GLU A 66 15.30 -2.30 8.08
CA GLU A 66 15.56 -1.06 7.34
C GLU A 66 14.92 -1.08 5.95
N TRP A 67 14.87 -2.25 5.31
CA TRP A 67 14.12 -2.43 4.07
C TRP A 67 12.61 -2.25 4.29
N LEU A 68 12.06 -2.83 5.37
CA LEU A 68 10.64 -2.70 5.70
C LEU A 68 10.22 -1.23 5.88
N LYS A 69 11.02 -0.46 6.63
CA LYS A 69 10.81 0.98 6.82
C LYS A 69 10.78 1.72 5.49
N SER A 70 11.80 1.52 4.66
CA SER A 70 11.91 2.16 3.34
C SER A 70 10.75 1.78 2.40
N TYR A 71 10.31 0.52 2.46
CA TYR A 71 9.14 0.04 1.74
C TYR A 71 7.88 0.81 2.15
N PHE A 72 7.59 0.91 3.46
CA PHE A 72 6.40 1.63 3.93
C PHE A 72 6.48 3.15 3.76
N ASP A 73 7.66 3.76 3.91
CA ASP A 73 7.89 5.18 3.60
C ASP A 73 7.48 5.49 2.15
N SER A 74 7.85 4.62 1.22
CA SER A 74 7.51 4.79 -0.19
C SER A 74 6.05 4.47 -0.47
N TYR A 75 5.53 3.39 0.13
CA TYR A 75 4.19 2.89 -0.16
C TYR A 75 3.08 3.79 0.39
N SER A 76 3.25 4.32 1.61
CA SER A 76 2.28 5.23 2.26
C SER A 76 1.96 6.51 1.46
N LEU A 77 2.80 6.88 0.49
CA LEU A 77 2.52 8.00 -0.41
C LEU A 77 1.37 7.73 -1.39
N VAL A 78 1.02 6.46 -1.61
CA VAL A 78 0.04 6.03 -2.61
C VAL A 78 -0.94 4.97 -2.11
N GLY A 79 -0.56 4.24 -1.06
CA GLY A 79 -1.23 3.08 -0.49
C GLY A 79 -1.85 3.36 0.87
N ASN A 80 -2.87 2.58 1.22
CA ASN A 80 -3.53 2.64 2.52
C ASN A 80 -3.69 1.26 3.19
N TYR A 81 -3.50 0.17 2.46
CA TYR A 81 -3.62 -1.19 2.97
C TYR A 81 -2.45 -2.06 2.52
N VAL A 82 -1.96 -2.92 3.39
CA VAL A 82 -0.97 -3.96 3.02
C VAL A 82 -1.48 -5.32 3.48
N VAL A 83 -1.32 -6.33 2.63
CA VAL A 83 -1.61 -7.72 3.00
C VAL A 83 -0.32 -8.37 3.47
N TYR A 84 -0.27 -8.79 4.74
CA TYR A 84 0.81 -9.59 5.29
C TYR A 84 0.69 -11.04 4.81
N HIS A 85 1.33 -11.32 3.68
CA HIS A 85 1.09 -12.52 2.91
C HIS A 85 1.95 -13.69 3.37
N ASN A 86 1.34 -14.88 3.41
CA ASN A 86 2.00 -16.13 3.79
C ASN A 86 2.72 -16.05 5.15
N PRO A 87 1.98 -15.78 6.25
CA PRO A 87 2.56 -15.76 7.60
C PRO A 87 3.06 -17.14 8.06
N THR A 88 2.76 -18.20 7.30
CA THR A 88 3.15 -19.58 7.57
C THR A 88 3.97 -20.17 6.42
N SER A 89 4.90 -21.08 6.71
CA SER A 89 5.63 -21.87 5.72
C SER A 89 5.90 -23.28 6.21
N TRP A 90 6.41 -24.15 5.33
CA TRP A 90 6.88 -25.49 5.71
C TRP A 90 8.06 -25.47 6.71
N LYS A 91 8.75 -24.33 6.84
CA LYS A 91 9.87 -24.14 7.78
C LYS A 91 9.43 -23.61 9.16
N GLY A 92 8.16 -23.24 9.33
CA GLY A 92 7.66 -22.56 10.52
C GLY A 92 6.90 -21.28 10.18
N VAL A 93 6.63 -20.49 11.22
CA VAL A 93 5.81 -19.27 11.14
C VAL A 93 6.64 -17.98 11.15
N TYR A 94 6.07 -16.92 10.59
CA TYR A 94 6.62 -15.56 10.54
C TYR A 94 5.89 -14.61 11.51
N TYR A 95 5.51 -15.12 12.67
CA TYR A 95 4.94 -14.36 13.79
C TYR A 95 5.23 -15.09 15.09
N SER A 96 5.25 -14.38 16.22
CA SER A 96 5.37 -15.05 17.53
C SER A 96 4.18 -15.95 17.80
N SER A 97 4.44 -17.23 18.10
CA SER A 97 3.42 -18.22 18.42
C SER A 97 3.90 -19.16 19.53
N ASN A 98 2.97 -19.57 20.39
CA ASN A 98 3.19 -20.62 21.37
C ASN A 98 2.88 -22.02 20.82
N GLU A 99 2.21 -22.11 19.67
CA GLU A 99 1.76 -23.35 19.04
C GLU A 99 2.68 -23.80 17.92
N PHE A 100 3.18 -22.85 17.13
CA PHE A 100 4.00 -23.12 15.95
C PHE A 100 5.41 -22.57 16.11
N PRO A 101 6.44 -23.35 15.78
CA PRO A 101 7.82 -22.88 15.85
C PRO A 101 8.05 -21.80 14.79
N PRO A 102 8.80 -20.74 15.12
CA PRO A 102 9.15 -19.74 14.14
C PRO A 102 10.21 -20.24 13.17
N VAL A 103 10.34 -19.56 12.03
CA VAL A 103 11.48 -19.76 11.14
C VAL A 103 12.80 -19.38 11.84
N ALA A 104 13.86 -20.18 11.67
CA ALA A 104 15.12 -20.01 12.40
C ALA A 104 15.90 -18.72 12.06
N GLU A 105 15.53 -18.01 10.99
CA GLU A 105 16.34 -16.96 10.36
C GLU A 105 15.93 -15.53 10.76
N TRP A 106 15.12 -15.36 11.82
CA TRP A 106 14.56 -14.06 12.17
C TRP A 106 15.28 -13.37 13.35
N GLU A 107 15.76 -12.14 13.13
CA GLU A 107 16.39 -11.30 14.17
C GLU A 107 15.36 -10.55 15.04
N PHE A 108 14.10 -10.56 14.62
CA PHE A 108 12.98 -9.87 15.23
C PHE A 108 11.66 -10.57 14.88
N ASP A 109 10.58 -10.30 15.63
CA ASP A 109 9.22 -10.74 15.28
C ASP A 109 8.69 -9.96 14.07
N PRO A 110 8.55 -10.58 12.88
CA PRO A 110 8.24 -9.89 11.64
C PRO A 110 6.83 -9.32 11.63
N LEU A 111 5.83 -10.05 12.15
CA LEU A 111 4.46 -9.55 12.18
C LEU A 111 4.35 -8.35 13.13
N SER A 112 4.95 -8.46 14.32
CA SER A 112 4.98 -7.36 15.27
C SER A 112 5.62 -6.10 14.67
N ARG A 113 6.75 -6.25 13.95
CA ARG A 113 7.40 -5.13 13.27
C ARG A 113 6.57 -4.56 12.12
N VAL A 114 5.94 -5.41 11.32
CA VAL A 114 5.02 -4.96 10.25
C VAL A 114 3.90 -4.11 10.81
N LEU A 115 3.26 -4.57 11.90
CA LEU A 115 2.18 -3.83 12.55
C LEU A 115 2.66 -2.47 13.07
N SER A 116 3.78 -2.43 13.79
CA SER A 116 4.30 -1.17 14.35
C SER A 116 4.72 -0.17 13.27
N GLU A 117 5.37 -0.63 12.20
CA GLU A 117 5.86 0.26 11.14
C GLU A 117 4.74 0.73 10.21
N ALA A 118 3.69 -0.09 10.02
CA ALA A 118 2.48 0.28 9.30
C ALA A 118 1.64 1.30 10.09
N GLU A 119 1.44 1.08 11.39
CA GLU A 119 0.72 2.00 12.28
C GLU A 119 1.37 3.39 12.29
N ALA A 120 2.70 3.44 12.38
CA ALA A 120 3.46 4.69 12.33
C ALA A 120 3.23 5.53 11.05
N ARG A 121 2.70 4.92 9.99
CA ARG A 121 2.44 5.54 8.67
C ARG A 121 0.96 5.55 8.29
N GLY A 122 0.07 5.18 9.22
CA GLY A 122 -1.38 5.13 8.97
C GLY A 122 -1.80 4.09 7.93
N LEU A 123 -1.03 3.01 7.78
CA LEU A 123 -1.35 1.89 6.91
C LEU A 123 -2.14 0.82 7.68
N ALA A 124 -3.24 0.33 7.10
CA ALA A 124 -3.94 -0.82 7.62
C ALA A 124 -3.24 -2.12 7.16
N VAL A 125 -3.11 -3.09 8.07
CA VAL A 125 -2.54 -4.41 7.76
C VAL A 125 -3.65 -5.45 7.75
N LEU A 126 -3.74 -6.20 6.67
CA LEU A 126 -4.60 -7.38 6.51
C LEU A 126 -3.71 -8.62 6.69
N ILE A 127 -4.10 -9.57 7.54
CA ILE A 127 -3.33 -10.79 7.84
C ILE A 127 -4.09 -12.00 7.32
#